data_AF-Q4R9R0-F1
#
_entry.id   AF-Q4R9R0-F1
#
_cell.length_a   1.000
_cell.length_b   1.000
_cell.length_c   1.000
_cell.angle_alpha   90.00
_cell.angle_beta   90.00
_cell.angle_gamma   90.00
#
_symmetry.space_group_name_H-M   'P 1'
#
loop_
_entity.id
_entity.type
_entity.pdbx_description
1 polymer ?
#
loop_
_entity_poly.entity_id
_entity_poly.type
_entity_poly.pdbx_seq_one_letter_code
_entity_poly.pdbx_strand_id
1 'polypeptide(L)'
;ILYAGRIVAGITGATGAVAGAYIADITDGEDRARHFGLMSACFGVGMVAGPVAGGLLGAISLHAPFLAAAVLNGLNLLLGCFLMQESHKGERRPMPLRAFNPVSSFRWAAGHDYRRRTYDCLLYHATA
;
A
#
# COMPACT_ATOMS: atom_id res chain seq x y z
N ILE A 1 16.56 -7.07 -20.74
CA ILE A 1 16.58 -5.84 -19.91
C ILE A 1 15.16 -5.30 -19.67
N LEU A 2 14.33 -5.10 -20.69
CA LEU A 2 12.95 -4.58 -20.53
C LEU A 2 12.04 -5.45 -19.64
N TYR A 3 12.09 -6.78 -19.82
CA TYR A 3 11.34 -7.73 -18.99
C TYR A 3 11.79 -7.75 -17.53
N ALA A 4 13.11 -7.75 -17.29
CA ALA A 4 13.65 -7.66 -15.93
C ALA A 4 13.22 -6.35 -15.26
N GLY A 5 13.27 -5.22 -15.97
CA GLY A 5 12.77 -3.94 -15.48
C GLY A 5 11.27 -3.95 -15.15
N ARG A 6 10.45 -4.67 -15.92
CA ARG A 6 9.01 -4.83 -15.66
C ARG A 6 8.72 -5.70 -14.45
N ILE A 7 9.49 -6.77 -14.26
CA ILE A 7 9.38 -7.62 -13.07
C ILE A 7 9.73 -6.81 -11.82
N VAL A 8 10.85 -6.09 -11.84
CA VAL A 8 11.26 -5.23 -10.72
C VAL A 8 10.20 -4.16 -10.45
N ALA A 9 9.77 -3.44 -11.49
CA ALA A 9 8.73 -2.42 -11.36
C ALA A 9 7.42 -2.98 -10.79
N GLY A 10 7.02 -4.19 -11.19
CA GLY A 10 5.84 -4.89 -10.68
C GLY A 10 5.96 -5.24 -9.21
N ILE A 11 7.11 -5.76 -8.77
CA ILE A 11 7.37 -6.08 -7.35
C ILE A 11 7.28 -4.82 -6.49
N THR A 12 7.87 -3.71 -6.92
CA THR A 12 7.77 -2.41 -6.22
C THR A 12 6.42 -1.71 -6.39
N GLY A 13 5.55 -2.19 -7.26
CA GLY A 13 4.25 -1.55 -7.55
C GLY A 13 3.19 -1.75 -6.45
N ALA A 14 3.43 -2.66 -5.50
CA ALA A 14 2.47 -3.00 -4.44
C ALA A 14 2.34 -1.93 -3.34
N THR A 15 3.11 -0.85 -3.38
CA THR A 15 3.16 0.21 -2.36
C THR A 15 1.78 0.78 -2.00
N GLY A 16 0.89 0.98 -2.98
CA GLY A 16 -0.46 1.50 -2.73
C GLY A 16 -1.31 0.55 -1.88
N ALA A 17 -1.22 -0.77 -2.12
CA ALA A 17 -1.94 -1.77 -1.34
C ALA A 17 -1.39 -1.87 0.09
N VAL A 18 -0.06 -1.83 0.23
CA VAL A 18 0.63 -1.86 1.54
C VAL A 18 0.26 -0.62 2.36
N ALA A 19 0.29 0.56 1.75
CA ALA A 19 -0.04 1.81 2.44
C ALA A 19 -1.54 1.89 2.80
N GLY A 20 -2.43 1.36 1.95
CA GLY A 20 -3.85 1.23 2.28
C GLY A 20 -4.11 0.27 3.44
N ALA A 21 -3.41 -0.87 3.49
CA ALA A 21 -3.48 -1.80 4.61
C ALA A 21 -2.95 -1.15 5.91
N TYR A 22 -1.82 -0.43 5.83
CA TYR A 22 -1.27 0.30 6.97
C TYR A 22 -2.27 1.33 7.54
N ILE A 23 -2.89 2.15 6.68
CA ILE A 23 -3.93 3.10 7.10
C ILE A 23 -5.12 2.37 7.75
N ALA A 24 -5.53 1.22 7.20
CA ALA A 24 -6.63 0.44 7.77
C ALA A 24 -6.29 -0.14 9.15
N ASP A 25 -5.03 -0.52 9.38
CA ASP A 25 -4.54 -1.11 10.62
C ASP A 25 -4.37 -0.07 11.74
N ILE A 26 -4.01 1.18 11.40
CA ILE A 26 -3.77 2.25 12.40
C ILE A 26 -5.00 3.14 12.67
N THR A 27 -6.00 3.15 11.79
CA THR A 27 -7.13 4.10 11.87
C THR A 27 -8.41 3.44 12.37
N ASP A 28 -9.06 4.08 13.34
CA ASP A 28 -10.38 3.68 13.85
C ASP A 28 -11.49 3.78 12.80
N GLY A 29 -12.55 3.00 12.99
CA GLY A 29 -13.59 2.76 11.98
C GLY A 29 -14.30 4.03 11.46
N GLU A 30 -14.52 5.03 12.31
CA GLU A 30 -15.19 6.29 11.94
C GLU A 30 -14.31 7.19 11.06
N ASP A 31 -13.00 7.27 11.33
CA ASP A 31 -12.07 8.13 10.60
C ASP A 31 -11.44 7.47 9.37
N ARG A 32 -11.64 6.16 9.19
CA ARG A 32 -11.06 5.37 8.10
C ARG A 32 -11.39 5.95 6.72
N ALA A 33 -12.66 6.31 6.48
CA ALA A 33 -13.09 6.88 5.20
C ALA A 33 -12.39 8.21 4.89
N ARG A 34 -12.16 9.05 5.92
CA ARG A 34 -11.46 10.33 5.79
C ARG A 34 -9.98 10.13 5.44
N HIS A 35 -9.31 9.18 6.08
CA HIS A 35 -7.90 8.89 5.80
C HIS A 35 -7.69 8.29 4.41
N PHE A 36 -8.57 7.39 3.95
CA PHE A 36 -8.55 6.91 2.57
C PHE A 36 -8.84 8.02 1.55
N GLY A 37 -9.73 8.97 1.90
CA GLY A 37 -9.98 10.18 1.11
C GLY A 37 -8.74 11.06 0.98
N LEU A 38 -8.03 11.31 2.09
CA LEU A 38 -6.76 12.06 2.10
C LEU A 38 -5.68 11.36 1.28
N MET A 39 -5.55 10.03 1.41
CA MET A 39 -4.62 9.24 0.60
C MET A 39 -4.88 9.42 -0.90
N SER A 40 -6.15 9.35 -1.31
CA SER A 40 -6.56 9.55 -2.70
C SER A 40 -6.33 10.99 -3.19
N ALA A 41 -6.57 11.98 -2.32
CA ALA A 41 -6.29 13.38 -2.61
C ALA A 41 -4.79 13.63 -2.85
N CYS A 42 -3.92 13.05 -2.02
CA CYS A 42 -2.47 13.10 -2.21
C CYS A 42 -2.04 12.47 -3.55
N PHE A 43 -2.64 11.34 -3.95
CA PHE A 43 -2.40 10.73 -5.26
C PHE A 43 -2.79 11.67 -6.40
N GLY A 44 -3.97 12.29 -6.32
CA GLY A 44 -4.45 13.25 -7.33
C GLY A 44 -3.54 14.47 -7.44
N VAL A 45 -3.18 15.07 -6.31
CA VAL A 45 -2.24 16.20 -6.25
C VAL A 45 -0.88 15.82 -6.82
N GLY A 46 -0.36 14.64 -6.48
CA GLY A 46 0.90 14.13 -7.02
C GLY A 46 0.87 13.94 -8.53
N MET A 47 -0.24 13.46 -9.09
CA MET A 47 -0.42 13.32 -10.54
C MET A 47 -0.40 14.65 -11.29
N VAL A 48 -0.90 15.73 -10.69
CA VAL A 48 -0.88 17.07 -11.28
C VAL A 48 0.47 17.75 -11.05
N ALA A 49 0.99 17.69 -9.83
CA ALA A 49 2.24 18.33 -9.45
C ALA A 49 3.47 17.69 -10.12
N GLY A 50 3.45 16.37 -10.35
CA GLY A 50 4.56 15.61 -10.93
C GLY A 50 4.99 16.10 -12.32
N PRO A 51 4.10 16.12 -13.33
CA PRO A 51 4.42 16.62 -14.67
C PRO A 51 4.77 18.11 -14.69
N VAL A 52 4.11 18.92 -13.86
CA VAL A 52 4.40 20.36 -13.75
C VAL A 52 5.82 20.57 -13.24
N ALA A 53 6.18 19.97 -12.10
CA ALA A 53 7.53 20.05 -11.54
C ALA A 53 8.57 19.43 -12.47
N GLY A 54 8.26 18.28 -13.07
CA GLY A 54 9.13 17.59 -14.02
C GLY A 54 9.40 18.39 -15.30
N GLY A 55 8.39 19.10 -15.83
CA GLY A 55 8.51 19.96 -17.00
C GLY A 55 9.32 21.23 -16.72
N LEU A 56 9.06 21.89 -15.59
CA LEU A 56 9.83 23.07 -15.15
C LEU A 56 11.31 22.73 -14.92
N LEU A 57 11.61 21.62 -14.26
CA LEU A 57 12.99 21.16 -14.03
C LEU A 57 13.65 20.67 -15.32
N GLY A 58 12.90 19.98 -16.18
CA GLY A 58 13.36 19.51 -17.47
C GLY A 58 13.74 20.63 -18.45
N ALA A 59 13.15 21.82 -18.31
CA ALA A 59 13.50 23.00 -19.10
C ALA A 59 14.91 23.55 -18.78
N ILE A 60 15.43 23.31 -17.57
CA ILE A 60 16.76 23.76 -17.15
C ILE A 60 17.82 22.73 -17.57
N SER A 61 17.56 21.45 -17.33
CA SER A 61 18.46 20.36 -17.71
C SER A 61 17.70 19.04 -17.79
N LEU A 62 18.03 18.21 -18.78
CA LEU A 62 17.45 16.87 -18.94
C LEU A 62 17.65 15.98 -17.70
N HIS A 63 18.68 16.22 -16.89
CA HIS A 63 19.01 15.41 -15.71
C HIS A 63 18.41 15.95 -14.40
N ALA A 64 18.02 17.22 -14.36
CA ALA A 64 17.45 17.87 -13.18
C ALA A 64 16.19 17.17 -12.62
N PRO A 65 15.20 16.73 -13.43
CA PRO A 65 14.02 16.05 -12.90
C PRO A 65 14.36 14.69 -12.26
N PHE A 66 15.37 13.99 -12.78
CA PHE A 66 15.82 12.71 -12.21
C PHE A 66 16.53 12.91 -10.86
N LEU A 67 17.38 13.94 -10.75
CA LEU A 67 18.04 14.25 -9.48
C LEU A 67 17.02 14.71 -8.42
N ALA A 68 16.05 15.54 -8.81
CA ALA A 68 14.98 15.97 -7.91
C ALA A 68 14.13 14.78 -7.44
N ALA A 69 13.77 13.85 -8.33
CA ALA A 69 13.06 12.63 -7.97
C ALA A 69 13.87 11.74 -7.02
N ALA A 70 15.18 11.60 -7.25
CA ALA A 70 16.07 10.82 -6.38
C ALA A 70 16.16 11.41 -4.96
N VAL A 71 16.30 12.74 -4.86
CA VAL A 71 16.32 13.44 -3.57
C VAL A 71 14.98 13.31 -2.86
N LEU A 72 13.86 13.53 -3.55
CA LEU A 72 12.52 13.39 -2.99
C LEU A 72 12.26 11.98 -2.45
N ASN A 73 12.69 10.95 -3.21
CA ASN A 73 12.51 9.56 -2.80
C ASN A 73 13.46 9.19 -1.64
N GLY A 74 14.68 9.73 -1.61
CA GLY A 74 15.60 9.60 -0.49
C GLY A 74 15.05 10.23 0.80
N LEU A 75 14.44 11.41 0.70
CA LEU A 75 13.75 12.04 1.82
C LEU A 75 12.55 11.21 2.29
N ASN A 76 11.75 10.68 1.37
CA ASN A 76 10.64 9.79 1.71
C ASN A 76 11.11 8.51 2.43
N LEU A 77 12.24 7.94 2.01
CA LEU A 77 12.85 6.79 2.68
C LEU A 77 13.33 7.15 4.09
N LEU A 78 14.00 8.29 4.26
CA LEU A 78 14.45 8.78 5.57
C LEU A 78 13.26 9.01 6.50
N LEU A 79 12.21 9.68 6.03
CA LEU A 79 10.99 9.87 6.79
C LEU A 79 10.32 8.54 7.15
N GLY A 80 10.24 7.59 6.22
CA GLY A 80 9.75 6.24 6.52
C GLY A 80 10.57 5.54 7.60
N CYS A 81 11.90 5.63 7.54
CA CYS A 81 12.78 5.00 8.53
C CYS A 81 12.66 5.63 9.93
N PHE A 82 12.42 6.94 10.04
CA PHE A 82 12.40 7.65 11.33
C PHE A 82 11.00 7.85 11.91
N LEU A 83 10.00 8.17 11.08
CA LEU A 83 8.64 8.49 11.52
C LEU A 83 7.71 7.26 11.54
N MET A 84 7.95 6.25 10.70
CA MET A 84 7.03 5.11 10.59
C MET A 84 7.22 4.21 11.82
N GLN A 85 6.36 4.40 12.81
CA GLN A 85 6.26 3.49 13.94
C GLN A 85 5.73 2.15 13.45
N GLU A 86 6.41 1.07 13.86
CA GLU A 86 6.10 -0.30 13.48
C GLU A 86 4.60 -0.59 13.69
N SER A 87 3.87 -0.85 12.61
CA SER A 87 2.41 -1.09 12.63
C SER A 87 2.00 -2.30 13.46
N HIS A 88 2.95 -3.16 13.82
CA HIS A 88 2.68 -4.50 14.32
C HIS A 88 3.54 -4.81 15.55
N LYS A 89 3.01 -4.48 16.74
CA LYS A 89 3.58 -4.88 18.03
C LYS A 89 3.06 -6.24 18.56
N GLY A 90 2.52 -7.12 17.72
CA GLY A 90 1.92 -8.38 18.20
C GLY A 90 2.15 -9.58 17.29
N GLU A 91 2.90 -10.56 17.78
CA GLU A 91 3.03 -11.95 17.28
C GLU A 91 3.18 -12.16 15.76
N ARG A 92 4.43 -12.39 15.32
CA ARG A 92 4.74 -13.05 14.05
C ARG A 92 4.07 -14.43 14.01
N ARG A 93 2.82 -14.51 13.55
CA ARG A 93 2.21 -15.80 13.21
C ARG A 93 2.95 -16.33 11.98
N PRO A 94 3.52 -17.56 12.02
CA PRO A 94 4.23 -18.12 10.89
C PRO A 94 3.24 -18.25 9.71
N MET A 95 3.45 -17.44 8.67
CA MET A 95 2.61 -17.48 7.48
C MET A 95 3.00 -18.72 6.67
N PRO A 96 2.13 -19.73 6.51
CA PRO A 96 2.45 -20.89 5.70
C PRO A 96 2.56 -20.48 4.22
N LEU A 97 3.51 -21.04 3.48
CA LEU A 97 3.74 -20.78 2.04
C LEU A 97 2.47 -20.96 1.17
N ARG A 98 1.47 -21.69 1.66
CA ARG A 98 0.14 -21.83 1.03
C ARG A 98 -0.72 -20.56 1.07
N ALA A 99 -0.45 -19.62 1.98
CA ALA A 99 -1.13 -18.33 2.05
C ALA A 99 -0.70 -17.37 0.93
N PHE A 100 0.43 -17.64 0.27
CA PHE A 100 0.92 -16.85 -0.87
C PHE A 100 0.24 -17.23 -2.20
N ASN A 101 -0.84 -18.02 -2.18
CA ASN A 101 -1.54 -18.43 -3.40
C ASN A 101 -2.50 -17.32 -3.89
N PRO A 102 -2.16 -16.54 -4.93
CA PRO A 102 -3.02 -15.45 -5.43
C PRO A 102 -4.35 -15.95 -6.02
N VAL A 103 -4.42 -17.23 -6.38
CA VAL A 103 -5.64 -17.87 -6.92
C VAL A 103 -6.68 -18.12 -5.81
N SER A 104 -6.24 -18.23 -4.55
CA SER A 104 -7.15 -18.41 -3.41
C SER A 104 -8.03 -17.18 -3.16
N SER A 105 -7.52 -15.97 -3.40
CA SER A 105 -8.30 -14.72 -3.37
C SER A 105 -9.37 -14.69 -4.46
N PHE A 106 -9.11 -15.32 -5.60
CA PHE A 106 -10.09 -15.39 -6.69
C PHE A 106 -11.21 -16.40 -6.39
N ARG A 107 -10.94 -17.47 -5.63
CA ARG A 107 -11.97 -18.42 -5.15
C ARG A 107 -12.96 -17.77 -4.19
N TRP A 108 -12.57 -16.69 -3.50
CA TRP A 108 -13.47 -15.89 -2.67
C TRP A 108 -14.41 -15.02 -3.52
N ALA A 109 -13.94 -14.49 -4.65
CA ALA A 109 -14.73 -13.69 -5.59
C ALA A 109 -15.61 -14.54 -6.56
N ALA A 110 -15.17 -15.76 -6.91
CA ALA A 110 -15.85 -16.66 -7.85
C ALA A 110 -17.09 -17.38 -7.28
N GLY A 111 -17.50 -17.04 -6.07
CA GLY A 111 -18.78 -17.45 -5.51
C GLY A 111 -18.70 -18.61 -4.52
N HIS A 112 -19.37 -18.39 -3.39
CA HIS A 112 -19.95 -19.39 -2.50
C HIS A 112 -19.14 -19.84 -1.26
N ASP A 113 -18.64 -18.93 -0.41
CA ASP A 113 -18.53 -19.24 1.05
C ASP A 113 -18.39 -18.02 2.00
N TYR A 114 -19.22 -16.98 1.87
CA TYR A 114 -19.30 -15.94 2.91
C TYR A 114 -20.08 -16.42 4.16
N ARG A 115 -20.81 -17.52 4.06
CA ARG A 115 -21.79 -17.94 5.08
C ARG A 115 -21.15 -18.66 6.27
N ARG A 116 -19.99 -19.32 6.16
CA ARG A 116 -19.36 -20.02 7.31
C ARG A 116 -18.61 -19.11 8.29
N ARG A 117 -17.96 -18.05 7.83
CA ARG A 117 -17.10 -17.21 8.70
C ARG A 117 -17.85 -16.36 9.71
N THR A 118 -19.11 -16.02 9.43
CA THR A 118 -19.97 -15.27 10.36
C THR A 118 -20.45 -16.15 11.53
N TYR A 119 -20.66 -17.45 11.32
CA TYR A 119 -21.07 -18.36 12.42
C TYR A 119 -19.92 -18.66 13.38
N ASP A 120 -18.68 -18.78 12.89
CA ASP A 120 -17.52 -19.02 13.77
C ASP A 120 -17.22 -17.81 14.68
N CYS A 121 -17.43 -16.58 14.21
CA CYS A 121 -17.33 -15.39 15.06
C CYS A 121 -18.49 -15.26 16.06
N LEU A 122 -19.72 -15.61 15.66
CA LEU A 122 -20.88 -15.59 16.56
C LEU A 122 -20.81 -16.69 17.64
N LEU A 123 -20.30 -17.88 17.31
CA LEU A 123 -20.10 -18.96 18.27
C LEU A 123 -19.01 -18.65 19.30
N TYR A 124 -17.96 -17.91 18.91
CA TYR A 124 -16.90 -17.49 19.83
C TYR A 124 -17.35 -16.42 20.83
N HIS A 125 -18.35 -15.61 20.47
CA HIS A 125 -18.92 -14.59 21.37
C HIS A 125 -20.10 -15.08 22.23
N ALA A 126 -20.73 -16.21 21.88
CA ALA A 126 -21.84 -16.79 22.65
C ALA A 126 -21.40 -17.81 23.71
N THR A 127 -20.11 -18.16 23.74
CA THR A 127 -19.51 -19.13 24.69
C THR A 127 -18.53 -18.50 25.68
N ALA A 128 -18.44 -17.17 25.70
CA ALA A 128 -17.75 -16.36 26.72
C ALA A 128 -18.80 -15.62 27.57
#